data_AF-A0A3Q0EXG8-F1
#
_entry.id   AF-A0A3Q0EXG8-F1
#
_cell.length_a   1.000
_cell.length_b   1.000
_cell.length_c   1.000
_cell.angle_alpha   90.00
_cell.angle_beta   90.00
_cell.angle_gamma   90.00
#
_symmetry.space_group_name_H-M   'P 1'
#
loop_
_entity.id
_entity.type
_entity.pdbx_description
1 polymer ?
#
loop_
_entity_poly.entity_id
_entity_poly.type
_entity_poly.pdbx_seq_one_letter_code
_entity_poly.pdbx_strand_id
1 'polypeptide(L)'
;MKATLDTHSFEPCNMLPGQRYRCYQLRSSSGLRPTPAQATAVSWILKDGMQHVGKVICSNWGARMDSEPKRWRLLGLHVGCFILFAADVLYDIGIGLEVLSPLCPHLFLEVAGLGNFAKGIAVVAARATRLPIYSSFAKEGNLSDLFAKGEAFSTLFTVIGIGVGIQLASTICASMQGKLVAGPLLSIIHLYSVSEEMRATPINTLNPRRTAMVVDDFLKAGVVSSPSDLRYRENLLFNLQLKEDTGNVKVGKAMHKTIKPSRLLELKQVFHEEKFLLNLGNKGVDMVLEQDASGEDALRGWLVAAYAAQVVSSSRHELSASVMHEAYHKMNGVFPIFLKELQNKGWHTDRFLDGTGSRFAL
;
A
#
# COMPACT_ATOMS: atom_id res chain seq x y z
N MET A 1 -24.69 38.52 38.86
CA MET A 1 -23.70 38.59 39.95
C MET A 1 -22.33 38.53 39.29
N LYS A 2 -21.60 39.67 39.30
CA LYS A 2 -20.27 39.81 38.71
C LYS A 2 -19.29 38.87 39.43
N ALA A 3 -18.53 38.07 38.68
CA ALA A 3 -17.26 37.54 39.14
C ALA A 3 -16.18 38.09 38.19
N THR A 4 -15.32 38.90 38.79
CA THR A 4 -14.24 39.70 38.24
C THR A 4 -13.15 38.78 37.68
N LEU A 5 -12.72 39.04 36.44
CA LEU A 5 -11.51 38.45 35.86
C LEU A 5 -10.31 39.14 36.51
N ASP A 6 -9.63 38.45 37.42
CA ASP A 6 -8.30 38.85 37.88
C ASP A 6 -7.28 38.62 36.75
N THR A 7 -6.93 39.70 36.08
CA THR A 7 -5.80 39.80 35.17
C THR A 7 -4.52 40.00 35.99
N HIS A 8 -3.91 38.93 36.50
CA HIS A 8 -2.49 38.93 36.85
C HIS A 8 -1.90 37.53 36.74
N SER A 9 -0.69 37.46 36.18
CA SER A 9 0.20 36.29 36.06
C SER A 9 -0.22 35.16 35.10
N PHE A 10 -0.30 35.47 33.79
CA PHE A 10 0.23 34.55 32.79
C PHE A 10 1.63 35.03 32.42
N GLU A 11 2.65 34.51 33.11
CA GLU A 11 4.03 34.59 32.62
C GLU A 11 4.15 33.75 31.34
N PRO A 12 4.55 34.33 30.20
CA PRO A 12 4.86 33.56 29.01
C PRO A 12 6.29 33.04 29.16
N CYS A 13 6.46 31.90 29.84
CA CYS A 13 7.73 31.20 29.82
C CYS A 13 8.00 30.63 28.41
N ASN A 14 9.02 31.20 27.75
CA ASN A 14 9.81 30.65 26.64
C ASN A 14 9.17 30.58 25.24
N MET A 15 8.83 31.74 24.65
CA MET A 15 8.88 31.89 23.18
C MET A 15 10.19 32.55 22.73
N LEU A 16 10.99 31.83 21.94
CA LEU A 16 12.28 32.31 21.42
C LEU A 16 12.10 33.42 20.37
N PRO A 17 13.05 34.38 20.27
CA PRO A 17 12.92 35.60 19.43
C PRO A 17 12.62 35.36 17.95
N GLY A 18 12.98 34.19 17.41
CA GLY A 18 12.80 33.84 15.99
C GLY A 18 11.34 33.67 15.54
N GLN A 19 10.41 33.35 16.45
CA GLN A 19 8.98 33.23 16.12
C GLN A 19 8.32 34.60 15.84
N ARG A 20 8.94 35.71 16.27
CA ARG A 20 8.42 37.06 16.00
C ARG A 20 8.59 37.50 14.55
N TYR A 21 9.55 36.97 13.80
CA TYR A 21 9.98 37.62 12.56
C TYR A 21 9.29 37.12 11.29
N ARG A 22 8.72 35.90 11.24
CA ARG A 22 8.22 35.32 9.98
C ARG A 22 6.71 35.43 9.74
N CYS A 23 5.90 35.61 10.79
CA CYS A 23 4.52 36.14 10.64
C CYS A 23 4.50 37.62 10.22
N TYR A 24 5.66 38.26 10.05
CA TYR A 24 5.77 39.64 9.58
C TYR A 24 5.92 39.82 8.07
N GLN A 25 6.14 38.76 7.28
CA GLN A 25 6.43 38.91 5.84
C GLN A 25 5.27 38.60 4.87
N LEU A 26 4.17 38.02 5.33
CA LEU A 26 2.90 37.94 4.57
C LEU A 26 2.01 39.19 4.79
N ARG A 27 2.63 40.36 4.99
CA ARG A 27 2.07 41.51 5.73
C ARG A 27 2.07 42.81 4.91
N SER A 28 1.17 42.95 3.94
CA SER A 28 0.96 44.24 3.28
C SER A 28 -0.43 44.42 2.63
N SER A 29 -1.53 44.10 3.31
CA SER A 29 -2.86 44.47 2.78
C SER A 29 -3.99 44.78 3.77
N SER A 30 -3.83 44.62 5.10
CA SER A 30 -5.01 44.76 6.00
C SER A 30 -4.81 45.46 7.35
N GLY A 31 -3.67 46.12 7.61
CA GLY A 31 -3.54 47.12 8.71
C GLY A 31 -3.72 46.64 10.16
N LEU A 32 -4.21 45.42 10.41
CA LEU A 32 -4.37 44.82 11.72
C LEU A 32 -3.14 43.96 12.02
N ARG A 33 -2.36 44.34 13.04
CA ARG A 33 -1.30 43.47 13.57
C ARG A 33 -1.98 42.30 14.29
N PRO A 34 -1.88 41.06 13.79
CA PRO A 34 -2.44 39.93 14.50
C PRO A 34 -1.74 39.80 15.86
N THR A 35 -2.52 39.54 16.91
CA THR A 35 -1.96 39.28 18.24
C THR A 35 -1.08 38.03 18.18
N PRO A 36 -0.11 37.87 19.09
CA PRO A 36 0.68 36.63 19.19
C PRO A 36 -0.19 35.36 19.27
N ALA A 37 -1.37 35.47 19.89
CA ALA A 37 -2.36 34.40 19.94
C ALA A 37 -2.94 34.08 18.54
N GLN A 38 -3.29 35.08 17.74
CA GLN A 38 -3.78 34.87 16.37
C GLN A 38 -2.71 34.26 15.46
N ALA A 39 -1.46 34.74 15.55
CA ALA A 39 -0.35 34.19 14.78
C ALA A 39 -0.06 32.72 15.14
N THR A 40 -0.16 32.40 16.44
CA THR A 40 -0.05 31.02 16.94
C THR A 40 -1.18 30.17 16.37
N ALA A 41 -2.43 30.62 16.50
CA ALA A 41 -3.60 29.89 15.98
C ALA A 41 -3.48 29.57 14.48
N VAL A 42 -3.07 30.55 13.66
CA VAL A 42 -2.84 30.34 12.22
C VAL A 42 -1.75 29.29 11.97
N SER A 43 -0.66 29.33 12.73
CA SER A 43 0.43 28.35 12.59
C SER A 43 -0.03 26.94 12.93
N TRP A 44 -0.85 26.75 13.96
CA TRP A 44 -1.44 25.46 14.30
C TRP A 44 -2.39 24.95 13.23
N ILE A 45 -3.27 25.81 12.71
CA ILE A 45 -4.20 25.46 11.63
C ILE A 45 -3.44 25.04 10.37
N LEU A 46 -2.41 25.79 9.96
CA LEU A 46 -1.60 25.46 8.79
C LEU A 46 -0.85 24.14 8.99
N LYS A 47 -0.22 23.97 10.15
CA LYS A 47 0.50 22.74 10.52
C LYS A 47 -0.42 21.52 10.49
N ASP A 48 -1.60 21.60 11.10
CA ASP A 48 -2.57 20.49 11.15
C ASP A 48 -3.31 20.29 9.81
N GLY A 49 -3.52 21.37 9.05
CA GLY A 49 -4.08 21.35 7.70
C GLY A 49 -3.28 20.49 6.72
N MET A 50 -1.95 20.46 6.85
CA MET A 50 -1.07 19.62 6.02
C MET A 50 -1.40 18.13 6.12
N GLN A 51 -1.93 17.67 7.27
CA GLN A 51 -2.38 16.29 7.40
C GLN A 51 -3.54 15.98 6.46
N HIS A 52 -4.48 16.91 6.27
CA HIS A 52 -5.60 16.73 5.34
C HIS A 52 -5.15 16.72 3.88
N VAL A 53 -4.17 17.56 3.52
CA VAL A 53 -3.56 17.54 2.18
C VAL A 53 -2.93 16.18 1.90
N GLY A 54 -2.19 15.63 2.86
CA GLY A 54 -1.62 14.28 2.76
C GLY A 54 -2.69 13.20 2.53
N LYS A 55 -3.83 13.29 3.23
CA LYS A 55 -4.95 12.36 3.06
C LYS A 55 -5.54 12.41 1.65
N VAL A 56 -5.79 13.61 1.12
CA VAL A 56 -6.35 13.81 -0.23
C VAL A 56 -5.41 13.32 -1.32
N ILE A 57 -4.11 13.57 -1.18
CA ILE A 57 -3.13 13.07 -2.14
C ILE A 57 -3.09 11.53 -2.09
N CYS A 58 -3.12 10.95 -0.88
CA CYS A 58 -3.06 9.51 -0.67
C CYS A 58 -4.24 8.73 -1.26
N SER A 59 -5.44 9.31 -1.31
CA SER A 59 -6.64 8.62 -1.82
C SER A 59 -6.53 8.21 -3.28
N ASN A 60 -5.65 8.83 -4.07
CA ASN A 60 -5.43 8.47 -5.47
C ASN A 60 -4.78 7.08 -5.66
N TRP A 61 -4.26 6.47 -4.61
CA TRP A 61 -3.63 5.15 -4.67
C TRP A 61 -4.45 4.03 -4.04
N GLY A 62 -5.73 4.24 -3.73
CA GLY A 62 -6.61 3.25 -3.08
C GLY A 62 -6.61 1.88 -3.79
N ALA A 63 -6.77 1.87 -5.11
CA ALA A 63 -6.77 0.60 -5.88
C ALA A 63 -5.44 -0.18 -5.75
N ARG A 64 -4.30 0.51 -5.63
CA ARG A 64 -3.00 -0.14 -5.38
C ARG A 64 -2.91 -0.69 -3.97
N MET A 65 -3.51 0.00 -3.00
CA MET A 65 -3.57 -0.44 -1.60
C MET A 65 -4.42 -1.70 -1.45
N ASP A 66 -5.50 -1.83 -2.23
CA ASP A 66 -6.32 -3.04 -2.28
C ASP A 66 -5.57 -4.23 -2.90
N SER A 67 -4.78 -3.99 -3.96
CA SER A 67 -4.02 -5.05 -4.65
C SER A 67 -2.84 -5.58 -3.82
N GLU A 68 -2.09 -4.71 -3.15
CA GLU A 68 -0.88 -5.08 -2.39
C GLU A 68 -0.87 -4.56 -0.94
N PRO A 69 -1.87 -4.89 -0.10
CA PRO A 69 -2.04 -4.28 1.21
C PRO A 69 -0.84 -4.48 2.15
N LYS A 70 -0.21 -5.66 2.13
CA LYS A 70 1.00 -5.95 2.95
C LYS A 70 2.17 -5.02 2.62
N ARG A 71 2.37 -4.71 1.35
CA ARG A 71 3.49 -3.87 0.87
C ARG A 71 3.29 -2.41 1.21
N TRP A 72 2.05 -1.92 1.11
CA TRP A 72 1.70 -0.56 1.50
C TRP A 72 1.90 -0.32 3.01
N ARG A 73 1.75 -1.36 3.83
CA ARG A 73 2.00 -1.32 5.27
C ARG A 73 3.46 -1.44 5.67
N LEU A 74 4.17 -2.50 5.24
CA LEU A 74 5.48 -2.84 5.83
C LEU A 74 6.63 -1.92 5.45
N LEU A 75 7.10 -1.94 4.20
CA LEU A 75 8.38 -1.33 3.79
C LEU A 75 8.61 -1.55 2.28
N GLY A 76 8.66 -0.45 1.52
CA GLY A 76 9.20 -0.42 0.16
C GLY A 76 10.52 0.35 0.16
N LEU A 77 11.66 -0.35 0.18
CA LEU A 77 12.95 0.27 -0.14
C LEU A 77 13.31 -0.09 -1.59
N HIS A 78 13.10 0.86 -2.50
CA HIS A 78 14.10 1.11 -3.53
C HIS A 78 14.12 2.58 -3.92
N VAL A 79 15.33 3.13 -3.87
CA VAL A 79 15.72 4.51 -4.18
C VAL A 79 15.36 4.84 -5.62
N GLY A 80 14.61 5.93 -5.83
CA GLY A 80 14.16 6.40 -7.13
C GLY A 80 13.08 7.48 -7.04
N CYS A 81 13.49 8.71 -6.69
CA CYS A 81 12.85 10.03 -6.80
C CYS A 81 11.34 10.29 -6.56
N PHE A 82 10.49 9.32 -6.24
CA PHE A 82 9.09 9.59 -5.85
C PHE A 82 8.64 8.65 -4.72
N ILE A 83 8.60 9.21 -3.51
CA ILE A 83 7.91 8.82 -2.27
C ILE A 83 7.07 7.52 -2.39
N LEU A 84 7.68 6.38 -2.08
CA LEU A 84 6.98 5.15 -1.67
C LEU A 84 7.54 4.69 -0.32
N PHE A 85 7.60 5.60 0.65
CA PHE A 85 7.83 5.20 2.04
C PHE A 85 6.59 4.45 2.52
N ALA A 86 6.78 3.27 3.09
CA ALA A 86 5.69 2.48 3.65
C ALA A 86 4.91 3.27 4.71
N ALA A 87 3.62 3.03 4.80
CA ALA A 87 2.70 3.82 5.61
C ALA A 87 3.18 3.95 7.05
N ASP A 88 3.52 2.83 7.68
CA ASP A 88 3.92 2.80 9.09
C ASP A 88 5.29 3.46 9.34
N VAL A 89 6.24 3.34 8.41
CA VAL A 89 7.54 4.06 8.45
C VAL A 89 7.32 5.57 8.27
N LEU A 90 6.49 5.96 7.31
CA LEU A 90 6.19 7.36 7.04
C LEU A 90 5.47 8.01 8.23
N TYR A 91 4.63 7.24 8.92
CA TYR A 91 4.00 7.67 10.17
C TYR A 91 5.04 7.97 11.25
N ASP A 92 5.97 7.04 11.49
CA ASP A 92 7.02 7.18 12.50
C ASP A 92 7.99 8.34 12.18
N ILE A 93 8.34 8.53 10.90
CA ILE A 93 9.08 9.72 10.44
C ILE A 93 8.27 10.99 10.74
N GLY A 94 6.96 10.98 10.48
CA GLY A 94 6.09 12.11 10.76
C GLY A 94 6.03 12.48 12.24
N ILE A 95 5.96 11.48 13.12
CA ILE A 95 6.06 11.65 14.58
C ILE A 95 7.45 12.18 14.97
N GLY A 96 8.52 11.63 14.39
CA GLY A 96 9.88 12.09 14.63
C GLY A 96 10.09 13.54 14.25
N LEU A 97 9.57 13.99 13.11
CA LEU A 97 9.63 15.39 12.67
C LEU A 97 8.90 16.32 13.65
N GLU A 98 7.75 15.91 14.19
CA GLU A 98 7.07 16.70 15.22
C GLU A 98 7.86 16.78 16.53
N VAL A 99 8.45 15.66 16.98
CA VAL A 99 9.30 15.62 18.18
C VAL A 99 10.53 16.51 18.01
N LEU A 100 11.12 16.56 16.80
CA LEU A 100 12.29 17.38 16.47
C LEU A 100 11.95 18.85 16.18
N SER A 101 10.70 19.17 15.82
CA SER A 101 10.30 20.53 15.45
C SER A 101 10.66 21.63 16.46
N PRO A 102 10.66 21.42 17.79
CA PRO A 102 11.09 22.44 18.75
C PRO A 102 12.59 22.78 18.68
N LEU A 103 13.43 21.89 18.14
CA LEU A 103 14.87 22.14 17.96
C LEU A 103 15.14 23.14 16.82
N CYS A 104 14.20 23.28 15.89
CA CYS A 104 14.29 24.17 14.75
C CYS A 104 13.15 25.21 14.79
N PRO A 105 13.12 26.14 15.78
CA PRO A 105 12.01 27.06 15.95
C PRO A 105 11.79 27.99 14.75
N HIS A 106 12.83 28.23 13.95
CA HIS A 106 12.81 29.03 12.73
C HIS A 106 12.18 28.31 11.53
N LEU A 107 12.04 26.98 11.59
CA LEU A 107 11.41 26.12 10.59
C LEU A 107 10.28 25.28 11.22
N PHE A 108 9.72 25.72 12.35
CA PHE A 108 8.74 24.93 13.11
C PHE A 108 7.54 24.53 12.24
N LEU A 109 7.00 25.49 11.48
CA LEU A 109 5.82 25.27 10.66
C LEU A 109 6.14 24.30 9.50
N GLU A 110 7.30 24.44 8.89
CA GLU A 110 7.76 23.60 7.78
C GLU A 110 8.03 22.17 8.24
N VAL A 111 8.77 22.00 9.34
CA VAL A 111 9.13 20.67 9.88
C VAL A 111 7.91 19.95 10.45
N ALA A 112 7.13 20.63 11.30
CA ALA A 112 5.94 20.02 11.90
C ALA A 112 4.81 19.83 10.88
N GLY A 113 4.67 20.75 9.91
CA GLY A 113 3.74 20.62 8.80
C GLY A 113 4.09 19.43 7.89
N LEU A 114 5.37 19.23 7.58
CA LEU A 114 5.84 18.05 6.85
C LEU A 114 5.59 16.75 7.63
N GLY A 115 5.78 16.79 8.96
CA GLY A 115 5.45 15.67 9.84
C GLY A 115 3.98 15.30 9.80
N ASN A 116 3.09 16.28 9.89
CA ASN A 116 1.65 16.09 9.76
C ASN A 116 1.23 15.62 8.36
N PHE A 117 1.85 16.14 7.30
CA PHE A 117 1.65 15.68 5.93
C PHE A 117 1.96 14.17 5.79
N ALA A 118 3.13 13.75 6.28
CA ALA A 118 3.57 12.36 6.28
C ALA A 118 2.59 11.45 7.04
N LYS A 119 2.17 11.84 8.25
CA LYS A 119 1.13 11.14 9.02
C LYS A 119 -0.21 11.07 8.26
N GLY A 120 -0.57 12.12 7.53
CA GLY A 120 -1.78 12.17 6.72
C GLY A 120 -1.83 11.09 5.65
N ILE A 121 -0.73 10.93 4.90
CA ILE A 121 -0.57 9.85 3.91
C ILE A 121 -0.63 8.49 4.59
N ALA A 122 0.17 8.28 5.64
CA ALA A 122 0.26 7.03 6.35
C ALA A 122 -1.10 6.53 6.89
N VAL A 123 -1.87 7.43 7.51
CA VAL A 123 -3.18 7.10 8.07
C VAL A 123 -4.18 6.64 7.01
N VAL A 124 -4.16 7.23 5.81
CA VAL A 124 -5.05 6.77 4.71
C VAL A 124 -4.64 5.38 4.25
N ALA A 125 -3.34 5.15 4.03
CA ALA A 125 -2.85 3.84 3.62
C ALA A 125 -3.17 2.75 4.65
N ALA A 126 -2.96 3.01 5.94
CA ALA A 126 -3.28 2.06 7.01
C ALA A 126 -4.80 1.75 7.08
N ARG A 127 -5.65 2.76 6.85
CA ARG A 127 -7.12 2.57 6.84
C ARG A 127 -7.60 1.84 5.60
N ALA A 128 -7.10 2.21 4.42
CA ALA A 128 -7.48 1.60 3.14
C ALA A 128 -7.11 0.10 3.13
N THR A 129 -5.93 -0.26 3.64
CA THR A 129 -5.48 -1.66 3.71
C THR A 129 -6.19 -2.51 4.76
N ARG A 130 -6.88 -1.90 5.74
CA ARG A 130 -7.60 -2.66 6.79
C ARG A 130 -8.75 -3.48 6.22
N LEU A 131 -9.49 -2.94 5.25
CA LEU A 131 -10.63 -3.62 4.65
C LEU A 131 -10.23 -4.93 3.92
N PRO A 132 -9.27 -4.94 2.98
CA PRO A 132 -8.85 -6.18 2.32
C PRO A 132 -8.22 -7.17 3.29
N ILE A 133 -7.57 -6.71 4.38
CA ILE A 133 -7.06 -7.59 5.44
C ILE A 133 -8.22 -8.24 6.21
N TYR A 134 -9.21 -7.48 6.68
CA TYR A 134 -10.34 -8.06 7.41
C TYR A 134 -11.19 -8.96 6.52
N SER A 135 -11.33 -8.61 5.24
CA SER A 135 -12.05 -9.45 4.28
C SER A 135 -11.40 -10.83 4.09
N SER A 136 -10.09 -10.99 4.31
CA SER A 136 -9.43 -12.30 4.20
C SER A 136 -9.65 -13.20 5.41
N PHE A 137 -10.03 -12.62 6.55
CA PHE A 137 -10.41 -13.35 7.76
C PHE A 137 -11.93 -13.55 7.89
N ALA A 138 -12.72 -12.79 7.13
CA ALA A 138 -14.16 -12.89 7.15
C ALA A 138 -14.63 -14.27 6.64
N LYS A 139 -15.62 -14.83 7.32
CA LYS A 139 -16.29 -16.10 6.98
C LYS A 139 -17.80 -15.87 7.04
N GLU A 140 -18.55 -16.50 6.15
CA GLU A 140 -20.02 -16.45 6.16
C GLU A 140 -20.59 -15.01 6.16
N GLY A 141 -19.89 -14.06 5.52
CA GLY A 141 -20.33 -12.66 5.46
C GLY A 141 -20.19 -11.86 6.76
N ASN A 142 -19.48 -12.37 7.77
CA ASN A 142 -19.30 -11.71 9.08
C ASN A 142 -18.32 -10.51 9.09
N LEU A 143 -18.09 -9.86 7.96
CA LEU A 143 -17.09 -8.80 7.81
C LEU A 143 -17.33 -7.63 8.78
N SER A 144 -18.59 -7.24 8.98
CA SER A 144 -18.96 -6.16 9.90
C SER A 144 -18.68 -6.48 11.37
N ASP A 145 -18.86 -7.75 11.79
CA ASP A 145 -18.54 -8.21 13.15
C ASP A 145 -17.03 -8.17 13.39
N LEU A 146 -16.24 -8.65 12.43
CA LEU A 146 -14.79 -8.58 12.49
C LEU A 146 -14.30 -7.12 12.55
N PHE A 147 -14.91 -6.23 11.77
CA PHE A 147 -14.58 -4.81 11.80
C PHE A 147 -14.89 -4.18 13.17
N ALA A 148 -16.07 -4.45 13.73
CA ALA A 148 -16.48 -3.94 15.04
C ALA A 148 -15.52 -4.42 16.16
N LYS A 149 -15.16 -5.71 16.16
CA LYS A 149 -14.21 -6.29 17.13
C LYS A 149 -12.82 -5.70 16.97
N GLY A 150 -12.35 -5.57 15.72
CA GLY A 150 -11.07 -4.95 15.42
C GLY A 150 -10.98 -3.51 15.91
N GLU A 151 -12.04 -2.72 15.73
CA GLU A 151 -12.10 -1.34 16.22
C GLU A 151 -12.19 -1.26 17.74
N ALA A 152 -12.90 -2.19 18.38
CA ALA A 152 -12.93 -2.30 19.84
C ALA A 152 -11.54 -2.59 20.43
N PHE A 153 -10.80 -3.55 19.86
CA PHE A 153 -9.42 -3.82 20.26
C PHE A 153 -8.51 -2.62 20.00
N SER A 154 -8.60 -1.99 18.83
CA SER A 154 -7.84 -0.78 18.50
C SER A 154 -8.07 0.32 19.54
N THR A 155 -9.32 0.52 19.98
CA THR A 155 -9.69 1.52 20.98
C THR A 155 -9.14 1.16 22.35
N LEU A 156 -9.29 -0.10 22.78
CA LEU A 156 -8.75 -0.59 24.06
C LEU A 156 -7.24 -0.35 24.15
N PHE A 157 -6.48 -0.76 23.14
CA PHE A 157 -5.03 -0.56 23.11
C PHE A 157 -4.64 0.91 22.97
N THR A 158 -5.47 1.75 22.34
CA THR A 158 -5.26 3.22 22.33
C THR A 158 -5.37 3.79 23.75
N VAL A 159 -6.36 3.39 24.54
CA VAL A 159 -6.52 3.86 25.93
C VAL A 159 -5.33 3.41 26.79
N ILE A 160 -4.92 2.15 26.67
CA ILE A 160 -3.72 1.64 27.37
C ILE A 160 -2.47 2.43 26.94
N GLY A 161 -2.30 2.64 25.64
CA GLY A 161 -1.18 3.39 25.06
C GLY A 161 -1.13 4.84 25.54
N ILE A 162 -2.27 5.51 25.70
CA ILE A 162 -2.33 6.86 26.29
C ILE A 162 -1.86 6.83 27.75
N GLY A 163 -2.32 5.87 28.55
CA GLY A 163 -1.89 5.73 29.95
C GLY A 163 -0.38 5.53 30.08
N VAL A 164 0.18 4.59 29.31
CA VAL A 164 1.63 4.33 29.26
C VAL A 164 2.37 5.57 28.72
N GLY A 165 1.83 6.22 27.69
CA GLY A 165 2.40 7.41 27.07
C GLY A 165 2.49 8.59 28.02
N ILE A 166 1.48 8.84 28.85
CA ILE A 166 1.49 9.88 29.89
C ILE A 166 2.58 9.58 30.92
N GLN A 167 2.69 8.33 31.38
CA GLN A 167 3.72 7.93 32.35
C GLN A 167 5.14 8.07 31.78
N LEU A 168 5.32 7.75 30.50
CA LEU A 168 6.60 7.91 29.80
C LEU A 168 6.93 9.40 29.57
N ALA A 169 5.92 10.21 29.20
CA ALA A 169 6.03 11.65 29.00
C ALA A 169 6.48 12.38 30.27
N SER A 170 5.95 11.99 31.43
CA SER A 170 6.29 12.61 32.73
C SER A 170 7.63 12.13 33.32
N THR A 171 8.22 11.06 32.79
CA THR A 171 9.47 10.46 33.28
C THR A 171 10.60 10.62 32.27
N ILE A 172 10.85 9.61 31.44
CA ILE A 172 11.98 9.54 30.51
C ILE A 172 11.89 10.68 29.47
N CYS A 173 10.69 10.94 28.94
CA CYS A 173 10.46 11.93 27.90
C CYS A 173 10.29 13.37 28.45
N ALA A 174 10.54 13.61 29.74
CA ALA A 174 10.60 14.97 30.28
C ALA A 174 11.79 15.77 29.68
N SER A 175 12.87 15.07 29.33
CA SER A 175 14.04 15.66 28.66
C SER A 175 14.01 15.42 27.15
N MET A 176 14.65 16.31 26.38
CA MET A 176 14.79 16.11 24.92
C MET A 176 15.62 14.87 24.61
N GLN A 177 16.71 14.63 25.35
CA GLN A 177 17.55 13.43 25.18
C GLN A 177 16.73 12.15 25.39
N GLY A 178 15.86 12.12 26.40
CA GLY A 178 14.99 10.97 26.63
C GLY A 178 13.98 10.74 25.51
N LYS A 179 13.41 11.80 24.92
CA LYS A 179 12.56 11.69 23.70
C LYS A 179 13.32 11.10 22.51
N LEU A 180 14.58 11.53 22.32
CA LEU A 180 15.43 11.06 21.22
C LEU A 180 15.89 9.61 21.40
N VAL A 181 15.85 9.05 22.61
CA VAL A 181 16.13 7.64 22.87
C VAL A 181 14.83 6.82 22.81
N ALA A 182 13.80 7.24 23.53
CA ALA A 182 12.54 6.50 23.64
C ALA A 182 11.77 6.45 22.32
N GLY A 183 11.75 7.55 21.54
CA GLY A 183 11.05 7.62 20.26
C GLY A 183 11.52 6.55 19.27
N PRO A 184 12.81 6.52 18.88
CA PRO A 184 13.33 5.50 17.98
C PRO A 184 13.15 4.06 18.48
N LEU A 185 13.29 3.82 19.79
CA LEU A 185 13.06 2.48 20.36
C LEU A 185 11.60 2.04 20.18
N LEU A 186 10.65 2.93 20.46
CA LEU A 186 9.22 2.66 20.24
C LEU A 186 8.90 2.47 18.75
N SER A 187 9.51 3.27 17.87
CA SER A 187 9.37 3.09 16.41
C SER A 187 9.91 1.75 15.93
N ILE A 188 11.05 1.28 16.44
CA ILE A 188 11.57 -0.06 16.10
C ILE A 188 10.60 -1.16 16.54
N ILE A 189 10.06 -1.08 17.76
CA ILE A 189 9.08 -2.04 18.27
C ILE A 189 7.80 -2.01 17.43
N HIS A 190 7.32 -0.81 17.09
CA HIS A 190 6.15 -0.60 16.24
C HIS A 190 6.33 -1.24 14.86
N LEU A 191 7.41 -0.91 14.15
CA LEU A 191 7.71 -1.45 12.83
C LEU A 191 7.92 -2.96 12.85
N TYR A 192 8.57 -3.50 13.89
CA TYR A 192 8.71 -4.95 14.07
C TYR A 192 7.35 -5.63 14.26
N SER A 193 6.48 -5.07 15.09
CA SER A 193 5.15 -5.62 15.37
C SER A 193 4.28 -5.63 14.11
N VAL A 194 4.26 -4.53 13.36
CA VAL A 194 3.56 -4.43 12.07
C VAL A 194 4.17 -5.40 11.05
N SER A 195 5.50 -5.57 11.07
CA SER A 195 6.19 -6.53 10.21
C SER A 195 5.68 -7.94 10.41
N GLU A 196 5.64 -8.39 11.66
CA GLU A 196 5.12 -9.71 12.00
C GLU A 196 3.62 -9.84 11.72
N GLU A 197 2.83 -8.78 11.97
CA GLU A 197 1.39 -8.75 11.65
C GLU A 197 1.11 -9.05 10.17
N MET A 198 1.75 -8.34 9.23
CA MET A 198 1.47 -8.58 7.81
C MET A 198 2.09 -9.89 7.30
N ARG A 199 3.22 -10.34 7.87
CA ARG A 199 3.80 -11.66 7.53
C ARG A 199 2.86 -12.79 7.94
N ALA A 200 2.21 -12.67 9.10
CA ALA A 200 1.27 -13.66 9.62
C ALA A 200 -0.11 -13.61 8.94
N THR A 201 -0.48 -12.49 8.33
CA THR A 201 -1.78 -12.29 7.68
C THR A 201 -1.92 -13.11 6.39
N PRO A 202 -2.84 -14.09 6.30
CA PRO A 202 -3.16 -14.76 5.05
C PRO A 202 -4.09 -13.89 4.21
N ILE A 203 -3.74 -13.61 2.95
CA ILE A 203 -4.62 -12.85 2.06
C ILE A 203 -5.01 -13.73 0.88
N ASN A 204 -6.31 -13.93 0.74
CA ASN A 204 -6.95 -14.91 -0.15
C ASN A 204 -7.41 -14.33 -1.50
N THR A 205 -7.33 -13.02 -1.71
CA THR A 205 -7.58 -12.39 -3.03
C THR A 205 -6.42 -12.64 -3.99
N LEU A 206 -6.65 -12.72 -5.30
CA LEU A 206 -5.53 -12.84 -6.25
C LEU A 206 -4.98 -11.47 -6.64
N ASN A 207 -3.65 -11.38 -6.73
CA ASN A 207 -2.92 -10.25 -7.30
C ASN A 207 -1.79 -10.78 -8.21
N PRO A 208 -1.17 -9.96 -9.06
CA PRO A 208 -0.13 -10.40 -10.00
C PRO A 208 0.95 -11.28 -9.35
N ARG A 209 1.39 -10.93 -8.15
CA ARG A 209 2.45 -11.64 -7.45
C ARG A 209 2.02 -12.99 -6.89
N ARG A 210 0.89 -13.01 -6.18
CA ARG A 210 0.33 -14.21 -5.56
C ARG A 210 -0.09 -15.20 -6.63
N THR A 211 -0.67 -14.71 -7.73
CA THR A 211 -0.96 -15.52 -8.92
C THR A 211 0.31 -16.15 -9.48
N ALA A 212 1.38 -15.39 -9.67
CA ALA A 212 2.63 -15.95 -10.16
C ALA A 212 3.20 -17.04 -9.25
N MET A 213 3.17 -16.85 -7.93
CA MET A 213 3.66 -17.84 -6.97
C MET A 213 2.81 -19.13 -6.98
N VAL A 214 1.49 -19.00 -7.03
CA VAL A 214 0.57 -20.14 -7.08
C VAL A 214 0.73 -20.93 -8.38
N VAL A 215 0.83 -20.23 -9.51
CA VAL A 215 1.04 -20.87 -10.82
C VAL A 215 2.42 -21.55 -10.87
N ASP A 216 3.45 -20.94 -10.28
CA ASP A 216 4.78 -21.55 -10.20
C ASP A 216 4.78 -22.86 -9.39
N ASP A 217 4.14 -22.85 -8.22
CA ASP A 217 4.00 -24.04 -7.37
C ASP A 217 3.24 -25.15 -8.10
N PHE A 218 2.17 -24.79 -8.79
CA PHE A 218 1.36 -25.73 -9.56
C PHE A 218 2.15 -26.35 -10.72
N LEU A 219 2.87 -25.54 -11.50
CA LEU A 219 3.64 -26.03 -12.65
C LEU A 219 4.85 -26.87 -12.24
N LYS A 220 5.48 -26.59 -11.09
CA LYS A 220 6.68 -27.31 -10.63
C LYS A 220 6.37 -28.55 -9.80
N ALA A 221 5.41 -28.44 -8.90
CA ALA A 221 5.12 -29.49 -7.92
C ALA A 221 3.76 -30.18 -8.15
N GLY A 222 2.91 -29.66 -9.04
CA GLY A 222 1.55 -30.16 -9.22
C GLY A 222 0.65 -29.88 -8.00
N VAL A 223 1.02 -28.93 -7.15
CA VAL A 223 0.30 -28.62 -5.89
C VAL A 223 -0.05 -27.14 -5.85
N VAL A 224 -1.29 -26.85 -5.45
CA VAL A 224 -1.75 -25.48 -5.16
C VAL A 224 -1.55 -25.14 -3.68
N SER A 225 -0.70 -24.14 -3.42
CA SER A 225 -0.47 -23.57 -2.08
C SER A 225 -1.71 -22.82 -1.57
N SER A 226 -2.04 -22.97 -0.29
CA SER A 226 -3.09 -22.17 0.35
C SER A 226 -2.59 -20.75 0.68
N PRO A 227 -3.50 -19.78 0.92
CA PRO A 227 -3.11 -18.44 1.40
C PRO A 227 -2.28 -18.49 2.69
N SER A 228 -2.52 -19.48 3.55
CA SER A 228 -1.79 -19.71 4.81
C SER A 228 -0.38 -20.25 4.60
N ASP A 229 -0.16 -21.04 3.55
CA ASP A 229 1.17 -21.55 3.19
C ASP A 229 2.01 -20.46 2.52
N LEU A 230 1.33 -19.59 1.76
CA LEU A 230 1.98 -18.55 0.96
C LEU A 230 2.35 -17.30 1.77
N ARG A 231 1.67 -17.04 2.90
CA ARG A 231 1.80 -15.80 3.69
C ARG A 231 3.24 -15.41 4.06
N TYR A 232 4.10 -16.38 4.39
CA TYR A 232 5.50 -16.16 4.78
C TYR A 232 6.47 -16.23 3.59
N ARG A 233 6.03 -16.75 2.44
CA ARG A 233 6.84 -16.84 1.21
C ARG A 233 6.79 -15.55 0.39
N GLU A 234 5.84 -14.66 0.69
CA GLU A 234 5.78 -13.34 0.08
C GLU A 234 6.98 -12.48 0.54
N ASN A 235 7.92 -12.24 -0.37
CA ASN A 235 9.05 -11.34 -0.09
C ASN A 235 8.60 -9.87 -0.04
N LEU A 236 8.24 -9.36 1.13
CA LEU A 236 7.71 -7.99 1.26
C LEU A 236 8.72 -6.90 0.89
N LEU A 237 10.03 -7.19 1.00
CA LEU A 237 11.12 -6.20 0.88
C LEU A 237 11.65 -5.99 -0.54
N PHE A 238 11.77 -7.07 -1.32
CA PHE A 238 12.31 -7.00 -2.68
C PHE A 238 11.22 -7.37 -3.68
N ASN A 239 11.22 -6.69 -4.82
CA ASN A 239 10.50 -7.20 -5.98
C ASN A 239 11.04 -8.59 -6.24
N LEU A 240 10.16 -9.59 -6.20
CA LEU A 240 10.50 -10.89 -6.75
C LEU A 240 10.90 -10.58 -8.19
N GLN A 241 12.17 -10.77 -8.53
CA GLN A 241 12.51 -11.10 -9.90
C GLN A 241 11.74 -12.40 -10.14
N LEU A 242 10.57 -12.28 -10.77
CA LEU A 242 9.83 -13.44 -11.25
C LEU A 242 10.86 -14.26 -12.01
N LYS A 243 11.12 -15.49 -11.57
CA LYS A 243 11.97 -16.41 -12.32
C LYS A 243 11.44 -16.44 -13.76
N GLU A 244 12.34 -16.34 -14.72
CA GLU A 244 12.00 -16.34 -16.15
C GLU A 244 11.11 -17.55 -16.52
N ASP A 245 11.25 -18.64 -15.77
CA ASP A 245 10.51 -19.90 -15.87
C ASP A 245 8.97 -19.80 -15.75
N THR A 246 8.43 -18.79 -15.06
CA THR A 246 6.96 -18.62 -14.86
C THR A 246 6.35 -17.56 -15.80
N GLY A 247 7.07 -17.19 -16.87
CA GLY A 247 6.58 -16.29 -17.93
C GLY A 247 6.75 -14.79 -17.67
N ASN A 248 7.24 -14.38 -16.49
CA ASN A 248 7.44 -12.97 -16.11
C ASN A 248 6.26 -12.07 -16.56
N VAL A 249 5.04 -12.46 -16.18
CA VAL A 249 3.83 -11.82 -16.66
C VAL A 249 3.68 -10.43 -16.03
N LYS A 250 3.59 -9.40 -16.88
CA LYS A 250 3.36 -8.02 -16.46
C LYS A 250 1.92 -7.66 -16.80
N VAL A 251 1.12 -7.44 -15.76
CA VAL A 251 -0.28 -7.03 -15.91
C VAL A 251 -0.42 -5.53 -15.77
N GLY A 252 -1.39 -4.97 -16.50
CA GLY A 252 -1.87 -3.60 -16.26
C GLY A 252 -1.19 -2.51 -17.09
N LYS A 253 -0.39 -2.88 -18.10
CA LYS A 253 0.08 -1.90 -19.09
C LYS A 253 -1.06 -1.50 -20.02
N ALA A 254 -1.07 -0.23 -20.43
CA ALA A 254 -2.06 0.27 -21.38
C ALA A 254 -2.00 -0.50 -22.71
N MET A 255 -3.17 -0.90 -23.22
CA MET A 255 -3.31 -1.69 -24.45
C MET A 255 -2.55 -1.07 -25.63
N HIS A 256 -2.68 0.24 -25.85
CA HIS A 256 -2.02 0.96 -26.94
C HIS A 256 -0.47 0.98 -26.85
N LYS A 257 0.10 0.78 -25.65
CA LYS A 257 1.55 0.65 -25.45
C LYS A 257 2.03 -0.78 -25.58
N THR A 258 1.10 -1.74 -25.48
CA THR A 258 1.39 -3.16 -25.32
C THR A 258 1.16 -3.93 -26.61
N ILE A 259 0.06 -3.65 -27.32
CA ILE A 259 -0.36 -4.39 -28.50
C ILE A 259 -0.43 -3.43 -29.69
N LYS A 260 0.29 -3.75 -30.76
CA LYS A 260 0.16 -3.03 -32.04
C LYS A 260 -1.19 -3.38 -32.68
N PRO A 261 -1.88 -2.43 -33.34
CA PRO A 261 -3.19 -2.66 -33.96
C PRO A 261 -3.21 -3.85 -34.94
N SER A 262 -2.11 -4.07 -35.67
CA SER A 262 -1.99 -5.18 -36.62
C SER A 262 -2.02 -6.56 -35.97
N ARG A 263 -1.47 -6.71 -34.74
CA ARG A 263 -1.47 -7.98 -34.00
C ARG A 263 -2.74 -8.20 -33.17
N LEU A 264 -3.55 -7.16 -32.98
CA LEU A 264 -4.79 -7.26 -32.21
C LEU A 264 -5.79 -8.23 -32.87
N LEU A 265 -5.90 -8.16 -34.20
CA LEU A 265 -6.79 -9.02 -34.99
C LEU A 265 -6.36 -10.49 -34.93
N GLU A 266 -5.06 -10.77 -35.02
CA GLU A 266 -4.49 -12.12 -34.92
C GLU A 266 -4.71 -12.69 -33.51
N LEU A 267 -4.42 -11.93 -32.45
CA LEU A 267 -4.62 -12.36 -31.07
C LEU A 267 -6.10 -12.60 -30.76
N LYS A 268 -7.01 -11.81 -31.33
CA LYS A 268 -8.46 -12.02 -31.18
C LYS A 268 -8.94 -13.31 -31.86
N GLN A 269 -8.31 -13.73 -32.96
CA GLN A 269 -8.63 -15.01 -33.58
C GLN A 269 -8.18 -16.19 -32.71
N VAL A 270 -7.07 -16.06 -31.98
CA VAL A 270 -6.55 -17.10 -31.07
C VAL A 270 -7.35 -17.16 -29.76
N PHE A 271 -7.79 -16.01 -29.23
CA PHE A 271 -8.45 -15.89 -27.93
C PHE A 271 -9.91 -15.46 -28.04
N HIS A 272 -10.68 -16.07 -28.95
CA HIS A 272 -12.03 -15.58 -29.28
C HIS A 272 -13.02 -15.60 -28.10
N GLU A 273 -12.83 -16.51 -27.14
CA GLU A 273 -13.72 -16.71 -25.98
C GLU A 273 -13.14 -16.17 -24.67
N GLU A 274 -11.94 -15.61 -24.68
CA GLU A 274 -11.21 -15.23 -23.46
C GLU A 274 -11.17 -13.72 -23.26
N LYS A 275 -11.31 -13.28 -22.01
CA LYS A 275 -11.32 -11.85 -21.61
C LYS A 275 -9.92 -11.28 -21.37
N PHE A 276 -8.90 -11.88 -21.97
CA PHE A 276 -7.52 -11.47 -21.82
C PHE A 276 -6.79 -11.52 -23.15
N LEU A 277 -5.79 -10.64 -23.29
CA LEU A 277 -4.88 -10.61 -24.42
C LEU A 277 -3.44 -10.74 -23.91
N LEU A 278 -2.68 -11.60 -24.57
CA LEU A 278 -1.27 -11.83 -24.26
C LEU A 278 -0.39 -11.32 -25.40
N ASN A 279 0.58 -10.48 -25.05
CA ASN A 279 1.66 -10.12 -25.95
C ASN A 279 2.99 -10.60 -25.38
N LEU A 280 3.59 -11.60 -26.03
CA LEU A 280 4.91 -12.08 -25.64
C LEU A 280 5.98 -11.12 -26.16
N GLY A 281 6.75 -10.53 -25.25
CA GLY A 281 7.95 -9.76 -25.59
C GLY A 281 9.23 -10.53 -25.24
N ASN A 282 10.37 -10.02 -25.73
CA ASN A 282 11.69 -10.62 -25.49
C ASN A 282 12.10 -10.67 -24.00
N LYS A 283 11.43 -9.93 -23.10
CA LYS A 283 11.77 -9.81 -21.67
C LYS A 283 10.63 -10.25 -20.73
N GLY A 284 9.60 -10.91 -21.25
CA GLY A 284 8.41 -11.35 -20.49
C GLY A 284 7.12 -11.18 -21.27
N VAL A 285 6.02 -11.68 -20.70
CA VAL A 285 4.69 -11.62 -21.31
C VAL A 285 3.91 -10.44 -20.74
N ASP A 286 3.42 -9.56 -21.60
CA ASP A 286 2.50 -8.51 -21.19
C ASP A 286 1.06 -9.02 -21.33
N MET A 287 0.29 -8.96 -20.23
CA MET A 287 -1.11 -9.37 -20.18
C MET A 287 -2.01 -8.15 -20.00
N VAL A 288 -3.00 -8.02 -20.87
CA VAL A 288 -4.04 -6.99 -20.81
C VAL A 288 -5.39 -7.68 -20.58
N LEU A 289 -6.13 -7.22 -19.57
CA LEU A 289 -7.43 -7.76 -19.20
C LEU A 289 -8.55 -6.85 -19.69
N GLU A 290 -9.69 -7.45 -20.05
CA GLU A 290 -10.93 -6.72 -20.33
C GLU A 290 -11.52 -6.12 -19.04
N GLN A 291 -12.37 -5.09 -19.15
CA GLN A 291 -12.97 -4.42 -18.00
C GLN A 291 -13.73 -5.39 -17.07
N ASP A 292 -14.49 -6.32 -17.64
CA ASP A 292 -15.31 -7.31 -16.93
C ASP A 292 -14.60 -8.65 -16.70
N ALA A 293 -13.28 -8.71 -16.91
CA ALA A 293 -12.47 -9.89 -16.65
C ALA A 293 -12.46 -10.24 -15.15
N SER A 294 -12.75 -11.50 -14.86
CA SER A 294 -12.71 -12.11 -13.53
C SER A 294 -11.28 -12.53 -13.15
N GLY A 295 -11.11 -13.02 -11.91
CA GLY A 295 -9.83 -13.63 -11.54
C GLY A 295 -9.53 -14.95 -12.24
N GLU A 296 -10.56 -15.66 -12.69
CA GLU A 296 -10.41 -16.89 -13.48
C GLU A 296 -9.81 -16.59 -14.85
N ASP A 297 -10.27 -15.53 -15.51
CA ASP A 297 -9.72 -15.07 -16.79
C ASP A 297 -8.24 -14.69 -16.64
N ALA A 298 -7.90 -13.98 -15.55
CA ALA A 298 -6.51 -13.63 -15.24
C ALA A 298 -5.64 -14.87 -14.98
N LEU A 299 -6.17 -15.90 -14.32
CA LEU A 299 -5.46 -17.17 -14.07
C LEU A 299 -5.23 -17.95 -15.36
N ARG A 300 -6.22 -18.02 -16.27
CA ARG A 300 -6.07 -18.63 -17.60
C ARG A 300 -4.97 -17.95 -18.38
N GLY A 301 -5.02 -16.62 -18.47
CA GLY A 301 -3.97 -15.85 -19.16
C GLY A 301 -2.58 -16.10 -18.57
N TRP A 302 -2.48 -16.22 -17.24
CA TRP A 302 -1.21 -16.54 -16.59
C TRP A 302 -0.68 -17.93 -16.93
N LEU A 303 -1.56 -18.94 -16.95
CA LEU A 303 -1.18 -20.31 -17.32
C LEU A 303 -0.76 -20.41 -18.78
N VAL A 304 -1.48 -19.77 -19.70
CA VAL A 304 -1.08 -19.71 -21.12
C VAL A 304 0.28 -19.06 -21.25
N ALA A 305 0.52 -17.94 -20.57
CA ALA A 305 1.80 -17.25 -20.59
C ALA A 305 2.95 -18.12 -20.03
N ALA A 306 2.70 -18.85 -18.95
CA ALA A 306 3.69 -19.73 -18.34
C ALA A 306 3.99 -20.95 -19.23
N TYR A 307 2.98 -21.60 -19.81
CA TYR A 307 3.19 -22.70 -20.76
C TYR A 307 3.90 -22.23 -22.04
N ALA A 308 3.56 -21.06 -22.56
CA ALA A 308 4.26 -20.48 -23.71
C ALA A 308 5.75 -20.26 -23.40
N ALA A 309 6.09 -19.76 -22.20
CA ALA A 309 7.49 -19.60 -21.77
C ALA A 309 8.23 -20.94 -21.65
N GLN A 310 7.58 -22.00 -21.17
CA GLN A 310 8.15 -23.35 -21.12
C GLN A 310 8.40 -23.94 -22.51
N VAL A 311 7.48 -23.73 -23.46
CA VAL A 311 7.65 -24.21 -24.84
C VAL A 311 8.80 -23.49 -25.53
N VAL A 312 8.90 -22.15 -25.39
CA VAL A 312 9.98 -21.35 -25.98
C VAL A 312 11.35 -21.73 -25.42
N SER A 313 11.45 -21.92 -24.10
CA SER A 313 12.72 -22.33 -23.46
C SER A 313 13.18 -23.73 -23.88
N SER A 314 12.25 -24.66 -24.10
CA SER A 314 12.55 -26.06 -24.47
C SER A 314 12.96 -26.21 -25.94
N SER A 315 12.44 -25.38 -26.84
CA SER A 315 12.50 -25.64 -28.28
C SER A 315 13.39 -24.67 -29.08
N ARG A 316 13.98 -23.64 -28.45
CA ARG A 316 14.72 -22.54 -29.13
C ARG A 316 13.95 -21.90 -30.31
N HIS A 317 12.63 -22.12 -30.40
CA HIS A 317 11.79 -21.58 -31.46
C HIS A 317 11.53 -20.10 -31.22
N GLU A 318 11.49 -19.32 -32.31
CA GLU A 318 10.93 -17.98 -32.27
C GLU A 318 9.45 -18.02 -31.89
N LEU A 319 9.00 -16.96 -31.21
CA LEU A 319 7.65 -16.76 -30.72
C LEU A 319 6.63 -16.74 -31.88
N SER A 320 6.04 -17.90 -32.17
CA SER A 320 5.07 -18.12 -33.24
C SER A 320 3.64 -18.31 -32.70
N ALA A 321 2.65 -18.02 -33.54
CA ALA A 321 1.23 -18.27 -33.23
C ALA A 321 0.94 -19.75 -32.90
N SER A 322 1.73 -20.68 -33.44
CA SER A 322 1.63 -22.11 -33.12
C SER A 322 1.94 -22.43 -31.66
N VAL A 323 2.94 -21.76 -31.07
CA VAL A 323 3.33 -21.93 -29.66
C VAL A 323 2.21 -21.46 -28.73
N MET A 324 1.54 -20.36 -29.10
CA MET A 324 0.39 -19.85 -28.35
C MET A 324 -0.81 -20.79 -28.41
N HIS A 325 -1.07 -21.38 -29.57
CA HIS A 325 -2.14 -22.36 -29.73
C HIS A 325 -1.86 -23.65 -28.91
N GLU A 326 -0.61 -24.12 -28.88
CA GLU A 326 -0.22 -25.27 -28.05
C GLU A 326 -0.37 -24.96 -26.55
N ALA A 327 0.10 -23.80 -26.10
CA ALA A 327 -0.01 -23.35 -24.72
C ALA A 327 -1.49 -23.19 -24.29
N TYR A 328 -2.34 -22.66 -25.17
CA TYR A 328 -3.77 -22.53 -24.95
C TYR A 328 -4.46 -23.89 -24.79
N HIS A 329 -4.16 -24.86 -25.67
CA HIS A 329 -4.73 -26.20 -25.57
C HIS A 329 -4.31 -26.92 -24.28
N LYS A 330 -3.04 -26.80 -23.87
CA LYS A 330 -2.55 -27.34 -22.59
C LYS A 330 -3.25 -26.70 -21.39
N MET A 331 -3.46 -25.38 -21.42
CA MET A 331 -4.18 -24.67 -20.37
C MET A 331 -5.62 -25.19 -20.24
N ASN A 332 -6.36 -25.35 -21.33
CA ASN A 332 -7.76 -25.81 -21.30
C ASN A 332 -7.92 -27.21 -20.67
N GLY A 333 -6.97 -28.12 -20.88
CA GLY A 333 -7.02 -29.45 -20.28
C GLY A 333 -6.80 -29.45 -18.76
N VAL A 334 -6.04 -28.49 -18.24
CA VAL A 334 -5.58 -28.48 -16.83
C VAL A 334 -6.36 -27.48 -15.97
N PHE A 335 -6.90 -26.43 -16.57
CA PHE A 335 -7.55 -25.33 -15.86
C PHE A 335 -8.70 -25.75 -14.94
N PRO A 336 -9.61 -26.67 -15.31
CA PRO A 336 -10.70 -27.08 -14.42
C PRO A 336 -10.21 -27.72 -13.12
N ILE A 337 -9.13 -28.51 -13.19
CA ILE A 337 -8.51 -29.15 -12.02
C ILE A 337 -7.86 -28.09 -11.14
N PHE A 338 -7.04 -27.23 -11.76
CA PHE A 338 -6.35 -26.14 -11.08
C PHE A 338 -7.32 -25.18 -10.37
N LEU A 339 -8.41 -24.79 -11.04
CA LEU A 339 -9.43 -23.90 -10.49
C LEU A 339 -10.13 -24.52 -9.28
N LYS A 340 -10.50 -25.81 -9.38
CA LYS A 340 -11.15 -26.52 -8.28
C LYS A 340 -10.21 -26.64 -7.07
N GLU A 341 -8.93 -26.92 -7.28
CA GLU A 341 -7.94 -26.96 -6.21
C GLU A 341 -7.75 -25.58 -5.55
N LEU A 342 -7.67 -24.51 -6.34
CA LEU A 342 -7.61 -23.13 -5.85
C LEU A 342 -8.79 -22.79 -4.94
N GLN A 343 -10.00 -23.07 -5.39
CA GLN A 343 -11.22 -22.82 -4.61
C GLN A 343 -11.25 -23.65 -3.33
N ASN A 344 -10.87 -24.94 -3.40
CA ASN A 344 -10.77 -25.82 -2.23
C ASN A 344 -9.73 -25.34 -1.21
N LYS A 345 -8.66 -24.68 -1.67
CA LYS A 345 -7.62 -24.08 -0.81
C LYS A 345 -8.01 -22.70 -0.25
N GLY A 346 -9.20 -22.19 -0.60
CA GLY A 346 -9.77 -20.96 -0.04
C GLY A 346 -9.36 -19.68 -0.77
N TRP A 347 -8.94 -19.76 -2.03
CA TRP A 347 -8.67 -18.58 -2.85
C TRP A 347 -9.96 -17.99 -3.43
N HIS A 348 -10.06 -16.66 -3.45
CA HIS A 348 -11.11 -15.95 -4.17
C HIS A 348 -10.73 -15.85 -5.66
N THR A 349 -11.34 -16.69 -6.49
CA THR A 349 -11.09 -16.75 -7.94
C THR A 349 -11.98 -15.79 -8.73
N ASP A 350 -13.06 -15.30 -8.13
CA ASP A 350 -13.99 -14.34 -8.72
C ASP A 350 -13.33 -12.97 -8.96
N ARG A 351 -12.32 -12.61 -8.15
CA ARG A 351 -11.69 -11.29 -8.15
C ARG A 351 -10.20 -11.36 -8.40
N PHE A 352 -9.71 -10.44 -9.22
CA PHE A 352 -8.29 -10.20 -9.42
C PHE A 352 -7.96 -8.71 -9.33
N LEU A 353 -7.08 -8.38 -8.40
CA LEU A 353 -6.69 -7.00 -8.12
C LEU A 353 -5.35 -6.68 -8.78
N ASP A 354 -5.41 -6.04 -9.94
CA ASP A 354 -4.25 -5.57 -10.72
C ASP A 354 -3.69 -4.20 -10.24
N GLY A 355 -4.42 -3.51 -9.36
CA GLY A 355 -4.02 -2.30 -8.64
C GLY A 355 -4.14 -1.00 -9.42
N THR A 356 -3.55 -0.92 -10.61
CA THR A 356 -3.59 0.26 -11.51
C THR A 356 -3.86 -0.12 -12.96
N GLY A 357 -4.29 -1.35 -13.21
CA GLY A 357 -4.32 -1.90 -14.56
C GLY A 357 -5.23 -1.09 -15.49
N SER A 358 -4.69 -0.67 -16.63
CA SER A 358 -5.53 -0.19 -17.73
C SER A 358 -6.24 -1.40 -18.33
N ARG A 359 -7.46 -1.67 -17.83
CA ARG A 359 -8.36 -2.63 -18.48
C ARG A 359 -8.92 -1.99 -19.75
N PHE A 360 -9.02 -2.76 -20.83
CA PHE A 360 -9.64 -2.28 -22.04
C PHE A 360 -11.15 -2.56 -22.02
N ALA A 361 -11.92 -1.69 -22.64
CA ALA A 361 -13.30 -1.95 -23.03
C ALA A 361 -13.33 -1.91 -24.57
N LEU A 362 -14.07 -2.85 -25.16
CA LEU A 362 -14.27 -2.91 -26.60
C LEU A 362 -15.42 -2.01 -27.05
#